data_AF-A0A356QD23-F1
#
_entry.id   AF-A0A356QD23-F1
#
_cell.length_a   1.000
_cell.length_b   1.000
_cell.length_c   1.000
_cell.angle_alpha   90.00
_cell.angle_beta   90.00
_cell.angle_gamma   90.00
#
_symmetry.space_group_name_H-M   'P 1'
#
loop_
_entity.id
_entity.type
_entity.pdbx_description
1 polymer ?
#
loop_
_entity_poly.entity_id
_entity_poly.type
_entity_poly.pdbx_seq_one_letter_code
_entity_poly.pdbx_strand_id
1 'polypeptide(L)'
;ANRCNIKRNPFHPFSSFDTATLAGFVYGQTVLARACRAAGIEFDNKAAHSARYDTERTAELFCAMVNRYKDLGGWRLAQREQALDGSDE
;
A
#
# COMPACT_ATOMS: atom_id res chain seq x y z
N ALA A 1 13.50 -17.15 -4.11
CA ALA A 1 13.50 -18.05 -5.28
C ALA A 1 14.75 -18.92 -5.36
N ASN A 2 15.96 -18.33 -5.26
CA ASN A 2 17.24 -19.03 -5.50
C ASN A 2 17.50 -20.25 -4.59
N ARG A 3 16.97 -20.25 -3.35
CA ARG A 3 17.12 -21.39 -2.41
C ARG A 3 16.20 -22.57 -2.73
N CYS A 4 15.10 -22.35 -3.44
CA CYS A 4 14.07 -23.36 -3.71
C CYS A 4 13.99 -23.75 -5.20
N ASN A 5 14.96 -23.34 -6.03
CA ASN A 5 15.01 -23.60 -7.48
C ASN A 5 13.75 -23.18 -8.26
N ILE A 6 13.03 -22.15 -7.79
CA ILE A 6 11.85 -21.61 -8.47
C ILE A 6 12.33 -20.72 -9.63
N LYS A 7 12.17 -21.21 -10.87
CA LYS A 7 12.67 -20.53 -12.08
C LYS A 7 11.84 -19.33 -12.52
N ARG A 8 10.53 -19.33 -12.26
CA ARG A 8 9.59 -18.28 -12.70
C ARG A 8 8.99 -17.59 -11.49
N ASN A 9 9.75 -16.67 -10.90
CA ASN A 9 9.26 -15.84 -9.80
C ASN A 9 8.56 -14.60 -10.39
N PRO A 10 7.25 -14.40 -10.18
CA PRO A 10 6.54 -13.23 -10.70
C PRO A 10 6.84 -11.95 -9.90
N PHE A 11 7.42 -12.06 -8.70
CA PHE A 11 7.79 -10.89 -7.91
C PHE A 11 8.98 -10.17 -8.54
N HIS A 12 8.84 -8.86 -8.61
CA HIS A 12 9.90 -7.99 -9.09
C HIS A 12 11.16 -8.13 -8.20
N PRO A 13 12.39 -8.17 -8.76
CA PRO A 13 13.58 -8.61 -8.02
C PRO A 13 14.11 -7.61 -6.98
N PHE A 14 13.71 -6.34 -7.03
CA PHE A 14 14.20 -5.28 -6.13
C PHE A 14 13.11 -4.33 -5.64
N SER A 15 12.25 -3.84 -6.53
CA SER A 15 11.17 -2.92 -6.16
C SER A 15 10.08 -3.60 -5.33
N SER A 16 9.60 -2.86 -4.33
CA SER A 16 8.40 -3.17 -3.54
C SER A 16 7.75 -1.87 -3.08
N PHE A 17 6.48 -1.94 -2.70
CA PHE A 17 5.82 -0.85 -1.99
C PHE A 17 5.80 -1.15 -0.49
N ASP A 18 6.58 -0.39 0.26
CA ASP A 18 6.61 -0.47 1.72
C ASP A 18 5.48 0.38 2.33
N THR A 19 4.54 -0.27 3.02
CA THR A 19 3.43 0.40 3.67
C THR A 19 3.84 1.21 4.89
N ALA A 20 5.01 0.96 5.51
CA ALA A 20 5.48 1.82 6.60
C ALA A 20 5.88 3.21 6.08
N THR A 21 6.61 3.25 4.95
CA THR A 21 6.95 4.49 4.24
C THR A 21 5.70 5.24 3.78
N LEU A 22 4.77 4.54 3.11
CA LEU A 22 3.52 5.16 2.63
C LEU A 22 2.65 5.69 3.78
N ALA A 23 2.50 4.94 4.87
CA ALA A 23 1.72 5.37 6.02
C ALA A 23 2.39 6.53 6.79
N GLY A 24 3.73 6.57 6.79
CA GLY A 24 4.49 7.72 7.30
C GLY A 24 4.15 9.00 6.53
N PHE A 25 4.05 8.91 5.21
CA PHE A 25 3.67 10.04 4.35
C PHE A 25 2.20 10.44 4.50
N VAL A 26 1.28 9.48 4.46
CA VAL A 26 -0.17 9.75 4.41
C VAL A 26 -0.76 10.07 5.79
N TYR A 27 -0.30 9.37 6.84
CA TYR A 27 -0.90 9.42 8.18
C TYR A 27 0.09 9.81 9.30
N GLY A 28 1.38 10.01 8.98
CA GLY A 28 2.41 10.30 9.98
C GLY A 28 2.69 9.12 10.92
N GLN A 29 2.37 7.88 10.51
CA GLN A 29 2.52 6.67 11.34
C GLN A 29 3.29 5.60 10.57
N THR A 30 4.30 5.00 11.21
CA THR A 30 5.09 3.90 10.61
C THR A 30 4.77 2.53 11.22
N VAL A 31 4.12 2.50 12.38
CA VAL A 31 3.69 1.25 13.04
C VAL A 31 2.32 0.84 12.50
N LEU A 32 2.19 -0.39 11.97
CA LEU A 32 0.97 -0.89 11.31
C LEU A 32 -0.30 -0.63 12.14
N ALA A 33 -0.30 -1.00 13.42
CA ALA A 33 -1.46 -0.81 14.31
C ALA A 33 -1.82 0.67 14.53
N ARG A 34 -0.85 1.59 14.47
CA ARG A 34 -1.10 3.04 14.59
C ARG A 34 -1.60 3.61 13.25
N ALA A 35 -1.03 3.16 12.14
CA ALA A 35 -1.45 3.54 10.80
C ALA A 35 -2.89 3.07 10.50
N CYS A 36 -3.24 1.83 10.83
CA CYS A 36 -4.62 1.32 10.70
C CYS A 36 -5.60 2.18 11.49
N ARG A 37 -5.31 2.46 12.76
CA ARG A 37 -6.15 3.34 13.60
C ARG A 37 -6.29 4.75 13.02
N ALA A 38 -5.20 5.34 12.51
CA ALA A 38 -5.24 6.66 11.86
C ALA A 38 -6.05 6.66 10.56
N ALA A 39 -6.10 5.53 9.86
CA ALA A 39 -6.91 5.31 8.66
C ALA A 39 -8.38 4.91 8.96
N GLY A 40 -8.78 4.78 10.24
CA GLY A 40 -10.12 4.33 10.63
C GLY A 40 -10.35 2.82 10.47
N ILE A 41 -9.28 2.03 10.35
CA ILE A 41 -9.32 0.56 10.23
C ILE A 41 -9.14 -0.06 11.62
N GLU A 42 -10.05 -0.95 12.01
CA GLU A 42 -9.93 -1.69 13.27
C GLU A 42 -8.72 -2.62 13.28
N PHE A 43 -7.98 -2.59 14.38
CA PHE A 43 -6.78 -3.39 14.59
C PHE A 43 -6.81 -4.08 15.96
N ASP A 44 -6.85 -5.41 15.96
CA ASP A 44 -6.78 -6.24 17.15
C ASP A 44 -5.33 -6.66 17.41
N ASN A 45 -4.76 -6.13 18.50
CA ASN A 45 -3.40 -6.47 18.92
C ASN A 45 -3.24 -7.95 19.31
N LYS A 46 -4.33 -8.65 19.66
CA LYS A 46 -4.28 -10.09 19.99
C LYS A 46 -4.15 -10.94 18.73
N ALA A 47 -4.68 -10.48 17.60
CA ALA A 47 -4.58 -11.14 16.30
C ALA A 47 -3.28 -10.78 15.56
N ALA A 48 -2.58 -9.74 16.01
CA ALA A 48 -1.27 -9.35 15.49
C ALA A 48 -0.26 -10.51 15.55
N HIS A 49 0.73 -10.49 14.66
CA HIS A 49 1.73 -11.57 14.46
C HIS A 49 1.21 -12.81 13.73
N SER A 50 -0.09 -12.90 13.44
CA SER A 50 -0.59 -13.80 12.41
C SER A 50 -0.30 -13.21 11.04
N ALA A 51 0.48 -13.91 10.22
CA ALA A 51 0.82 -13.47 8.86
C ALA A 51 -0.44 -13.21 8.02
N ARG A 52 -1.51 -14.00 8.22
CA ARG A 52 -2.79 -13.79 7.55
C ARG A 52 -3.42 -12.46 7.97
N TYR A 53 -3.54 -12.24 9.28
CA TYR A 53 -4.17 -11.03 9.82
C TYR A 53 -3.40 -9.77 9.41
N ASP A 54 -2.08 -9.80 9.57
CA ASP A 54 -1.22 -8.67 9.22
C ASP A 54 -1.27 -8.39 7.71
N THR A 55 -1.36 -9.43 6.86
CA THR A 55 -1.53 -9.25 5.41
C THR A 55 -2.86 -8.62 5.06
N GLU A 56 -3.97 -9.07 5.67
CA GLU A 56 -5.31 -8.51 5.45
C GLU A 56 -5.35 -7.03 5.87
N ARG A 57 -4.86 -6.69 7.06
CA ARG A 57 -4.77 -5.30 7.54
C ARG A 57 -3.84 -4.43 6.68
N THR A 58 -2.71 -4.98 6.24
CA THR A 58 -1.76 -4.26 5.37
C THR A 58 -2.38 -3.97 4.00
N ALA A 59 -3.12 -4.92 3.42
CA ALA A 59 -3.82 -4.73 2.16
C ALA A 59 -4.91 -3.66 2.26
N GLU A 60 -5.73 -3.70 3.32
CA GLU A 60 -6.74 -2.67 3.59
C GLU A 60 -6.11 -1.29 3.74
N LEU A 61 -5.02 -1.17 4.50
CA LEU A 61 -4.30 0.08 4.69
C LEU A 61 -3.72 0.60 3.36
N PHE A 62 -3.12 -0.27 2.54
CA PHE A 62 -2.62 0.10 1.22
C PHE A 62 -3.73 0.66 0.33
N CYS A 63 -4.87 -0.04 0.25
CA CYS A 63 -6.04 0.43 -0.50
C CYS A 63 -6.55 1.77 0.03
N ALA A 64 -6.65 1.94 1.36
CA ALA A 64 -7.10 3.20 1.96
C ALA A 64 -6.20 4.38 1.58
N MET A 65 -4.87 4.21 1.59
CA MET A 65 -3.91 5.25 1.19
C MET A 65 -4.00 5.60 -0.29
N VAL A 66 -4.05 4.61 -1.17
CA VAL A 66 -4.16 4.81 -2.62
C VAL A 66 -5.49 5.49 -2.98
N ASN A 67 -6.59 5.02 -2.40
CA ASN A 67 -7.91 5.60 -2.62
C ASN A 67 -7.97 7.04 -2.09
N ARG A 68 -7.40 7.31 -0.92
CA ARG A 68 -7.31 8.67 -0.39
C ARG A 68 -6.55 9.61 -1.33
N TYR A 69 -5.43 9.18 -1.88
CA TYR A 69 -4.67 9.99 -2.84
C TYR A 69 -5.47 10.25 -4.14
N LYS A 70 -6.23 9.26 -4.61
CA LYS A 70 -7.16 9.41 -5.73
C LYS A 70 -8.27 10.42 -5.41
N ASP A 71 -8.90 10.31 -4.24
CA ASP A 71 -10.02 11.16 -3.83
C ASP A 71 -9.60 12.62 -3.63
N LEU A 72 -8.36 12.86 -3.19
CA LEU A 72 -7.75 14.19 -3.12
C LEU A 72 -7.35 14.76 -4.51
N GLY A 73 -7.58 14.01 -5.59
CA GLY A 73 -7.28 14.42 -6.96
C GLY A 73 -5.83 14.20 -7.40
N GLY A 74 -4.95 13.73 -6.52
CA GLY A 74 -3.52 13.55 -6.82
C GLY A 74 -3.27 12.55 -7.94
N TRP A 75 -4.07 11.48 -8.02
CA TRP A 75 -3.94 10.50 -9.10
C TRP A 75 -4.21 11.10 -10.48
N ARG A 76 -5.25 11.94 -10.59
CA ARG A 76 -5.59 12.63 -11.85
C ARG A 76 -4.49 13.62 -12.23
N LEU A 77 -3.94 14.34 -11.26
CA LEU A 77 -2.82 15.25 -11.49
C LEU A 77 -1.60 14.50 -12.07
N ALA A 78 -1.20 13.39 -11.45
CA ALA A 78 -0.08 12.58 -11.91
C ALA A 78 -0.29 12.03 -13.34
N GLN A 79 -1.51 11.60 -13.69
CA GLN A 79 -1.82 11.14 -15.05
C GLN A 79 -1.68 12.26 -16.09
N ARG A 80 -2.12 13.48 -15.77
CA ARG A 80 -1.96 14.64 -16.65
C ARG A 80 -0.51 15.02 -16.88
N GLU A 81 0.28 15.05 -15.81
CA GLU A 81 1.72 15.35 -15.88
C GLU A 81 2.50 14.33 -16.71
N GLN A 82 2.03 13.09 -16.77
CA GLN A 82 2.63 12.00 -17.55
C GLN A 82 2.07 11.90 -18.98
N ALA A 83 1.16 12.80 -19.39
CA ALA A 83 0.43 12.72 -20.66
C ALA A 83 -0.27 11.35 -20.85
N LEU A 84 -0.76 10.77 -19.75
CA LEU A 84 -1.54 9.52 -19.72
C LEU A 84 -3.05 9.77 -19.56
N ASP A 85 -3.45 11.03 -19.31
CA ASP A 85 -4.82 11.50 -19.47
C ASP A 85 -5.11 11.50 -20.97
N GLY A 86 -5.78 10.45 -21.46
CA GLY A 86 -6.16 10.27 -22.86
C GLY A 86 -7.24 11.27 -23.32
N SER A 87 -7.08 12.55 -23.04
CA SER A 87 -7.95 13.63 -23.53
C SER A 87 -7.68 14.00 -25.00
N ASP A 88 -7.22 13.04 -25.81
CA ASP A 88 -7.16 13.11 -27.27
C ASP A 88 -8.32 12.29 -27.90
N GLU A 89 -9.53 12.44 -27.34
CA GLU A 89 -10.81 12.15 -28.01
C GLU A 89 -11.71 13.40 -27.98
#